data_AF-A0A2X3BRQ3-F1
#
_entry.id   AF-A0A2X3BRQ3-F1
#
_cell.length_a   1.000
_cell.length_b   1.000
_cell.length_c   1.000
_cell.angle_alpha   90.00
_cell.angle_beta   90.00
_cell.angle_gamma   90.00
#
_symmetry.space_group_name_H-M   'P 1'
#
loop_
_entity.id
_entity.type
_entity.pdbx_description
1 polymer ?
#
loop_
_entity_poly.entity_id
_entity_poly.type
_entity_poly.pdbx_seq_one_letter_code
_entity_poly.pdbx_strand_id
1 'polypeptide(L)'
;MTKGSGDARTQPLYFLITTAGTDTHSICYEQHQKAQDILAGKKIDPTFYPVIYGAAQDDDWTDEAVWHKANPSLDVTVPIQKVRDACNSARQNPAEENTFRQLRLNQWVKQSVRWMPMNTWNKNDGPVHLDELEGRVCYGGLDLASTTDITAFVLVFPPTDDDDKYTVAPWFWIPEDNLKLRVSRDHVPYDLWHQQGHLLTTEGNVVHYGYIKKFIEDLGTRFNIREIAFDRWGAIQMSQNLEDAGFTVVPFGQGFKDMSPPSKELMKLALEGKLAHGGHPVLAWMVDNIHVRTDPAGNIKPDKQKSTEKIDGVVATIMALDRAIRCGNTPEASSVYDSRGLLVL
;
A
#
# COMPACT_ATOMS: atom_id res chain seq x y z
N MET A 1 14.46 -21.97 13.03
CA MET A 1 14.94 -23.36 13.19
C MET A 1 15.14 -23.69 14.67
N THR A 2 14.85 -24.92 15.11
CA THR A 2 15.00 -25.34 16.51
C THR A 2 16.49 -25.42 16.88
N LYS A 3 17.00 -24.33 17.47
CA LYS A 3 18.32 -24.31 18.11
C LYS A 3 18.39 -25.46 19.13
N GLY A 4 19.46 -26.26 19.10
CA GLY A 4 19.69 -27.38 20.02
C GLY A 4 19.38 -28.78 19.48
N SER A 5 18.66 -28.91 18.36
CA SER A 5 18.31 -30.23 17.80
C SER A 5 19.50 -31.04 17.24
N GLY A 6 20.64 -30.38 17.06
CA GLY A 6 21.87 -30.97 16.51
C GLY A 6 22.95 -31.21 17.56
N ASP A 7 22.81 -30.66 18.76
CA ASP A 7 23.90 -30.53 19.74
C ASP A 7 24.36 -31.88 20.31
N ALA A 8 23.48 -32.90 20.25
CA ALA A 8 23.82 -34.27 20.64
C ALA A 8 24.61 -35.03 19.56
N ARG A 9 24.79 -34.48 18.36
CA ARG A 9 25.48 -35.13 17.24
C ARG A 9 26.81 -34.42 16.99
N THR A 10 27.88 -35.18 16.81
CA THR A 10 29.24 -34.67 16.56
C THR A 10 29.40 -34.01 15.18
N GLN A 11 28.60 -34.43 14.19
CA GLN A 11 28.62 -33.91 12.81
C GLN A 11 27.19 -33.89 12.23
N PRO A 12 26.30 -32.99 12.70
CA PRO A 12 24.94 -32.92 12.20
C PRO A 12 24.89 -32.36 10.77
N LEU A 13 24.13 -33.01 9.90
CA LEU A 13 23.81 -32.52 8.56
C LEU A 13 22.30 -32.26 8.45
N TYR A 14 21.93 -31.06 7.98
CA TYR A 14 20.55 -30.66 7.77
C TYR A 14 20.26 -30.51 6.28
N PHE A 15 19.20 -31.15 5.81
CA PHE A 15 18.68 -30.95 4.46
C PHE A 15 17.44 -30.06 4.53
N LEU A 16 17.53 -28.90 3.91
CA LEU A 16 16.45 -27.94 3.82
C LEU A 16 15.96 -27.93 2.36
N ILE A 17 14.72 -28.36 2.15
CA ILE A 17 14.03 -28.24 0.88
C ILE A 17 12.88 -27.27 1.07
N THR A 18 12.76 -26.30 0.17
CA THR A 18 11.70 -25.31 0.21
C THR A 18 11.39 -24.83 -1.20
N THR A 19 10.19 -24.29 -1.36
CA THR A 19 9.73 -23.60 -2.56
C THR A 19 9.44 -22.16 -2.17
N ALA A 20 9.61 -21.23 -3.10
CA ALA A 20 9.21 -19.85 -2.90
C ALA A 20 7.76 -19.80 -2.40
N GLY A 21 7.56 -19.06 -1.32
CA GLY A 21 6.28 -18.91 -0.65
C GLY A 21 5.61 -17.60 -1.04
N THR A 22 4.54 -17.30 -0.31
CA THR A 22 3.80 -16.04 -0.47
C THR A 22 4.00 -15.04 0.65
N ASP A 23 4.83 -15.40 1.63
CA ASP A 23 5.10 -14.64 2.82
C ASP A 23 6.62 -14.44 2.95
N THR A 24 7.05 -13.19 2.76
CA THR A 24 8.44 -12.76 2.89
C THR A 24 8.89 -12.60 4.34
N HIS A 25 8.01 -12.83 5.31
CA HIS A 25 8.32 -12.87 6.74
C HIS A 25 8.46 -14.30 7.27
N SER A 26 8.31 -15.29 6.39
CA SER A 26 8.46 -16.69 6.74
C SER A 26 9.93 -17.08 6.99
N ILE A 27 10.13 -18.12 7.82
CA ILE A 27 11.45 -18.75 8.02
C ILE A 27 12.06 -19.24 6.69
N CYS A 28 11.21 -19.65 5.74
CA CYS A 28 11.64 -20.08 4.42
C CYS A 28 12.26 -18.90 3.64
N TYR A 29 11.66 -17.71 3.74
CA TYR A 29 12.20 -16.51 3.11
C TYR A 29 13.53 -16.09 3.73
N GLU A 30 13.64 -16.15 5.06
CA GLU A 30 14.89 -15.86 5.77
C GLU A 30 16.03 -16.78 5.30
N GLN A 31 15.78 -18.09 5.19
CA GLN A 31 16.79 -19.03 4.67
C GLN A 31 17.10 -18.79 3.19
N HIS A 32 16.10 -18.43 2.38
CA HIS A 32 16.30 -18.08 0.97
C HIS A 32 17.17 -16.84 0.80
N GLN A 33 16.91 -15.78 1.56
CA GLN A 33 17.72 -14.55 1.53
C GLN A 33 19.16 -14.83 1.98
N LYS A 34 19.35 -15.61 3.05
CA LYS A 34 20.68 -16.06 3.47
C LYS A 34 21.42 -16.79 2.33
N ALA A 35 20.72 -17.67 1.62
CA ALA A 35 21.29 -18.41 0.49
C ALA A 35 21.69 -17.48 -0.67
N GLN A 36 20.85 -16.51 -1.01
CA GLN A 36 21.16 -15.50 -2.03
C GLN A 36 22.37 -14.64 -1.65
N ASP A 37 22.46 -14.19 -0.40
CA ASP A 37 23.58 -13.38 0.09
C ASP A 37 24.92 -14.14 0.06
N ILE A 38 24.89 -15.44 0.34
CA ILE A 38 26.08 -16.31 0.24
C ILE A 38 26.50 -16.47 -1.23
N LEU A 39 25.56 -16.78 -2.13
CA LEU A 39 25.83 -16.92 -3.57
C LEU A 39 26.36 -15.61 -4.18
N ALA A 40 25.88 -14.46 -3.71
CA ALA A 40 26.33 -13.14 -4.14
C ALA A 40 27.65 -12.70 -3.47
N GLY A 41 28.22 -13.50 -2.56
CA GLY A 41 29.44 -13.15 -1.82
C GLY A 41 29.27 -12.03 -0.78
N LYS A 42 28.03 -11.61 -0.49
CA LYS A 42 27.72 -10.62 0.57
C LYS A 42 27.90 -11.21 1.97
N LYS A 43 27.76 -12.53 2.10
CA LYS A 43 27.90 -13.28 3.35
C LYS A 43 28.80 -14.49 3.15
N ILE A 44 29.68 -14.74 4.10
CA ILE A 44 30.57 -15.91 4.08
C ILE A 44 30.17 -16.83 5.22
N ASP A 45 29.67 -18.02 4.87
CA ASP A 45 29.31 -19.07 5.83
C ASP A 45 29.69 -20.44 5.25
N PRO A 46 30.83 -21.03 5.67
CA PRO A 46 31.29 -22.31 5.13
C PRO A 46 30.44 -23.50 5.58
N THR A 47 29.49 -23.30 6.51
CA THR A 47 28.63 -24.38 7.00
C THR A 47 27.32 -24.51 6.21
N PHE A 48 27.07 -23.59 5.29
CA PHE A 48 25.83 -23.51 4.53
C PHE A 48 26.11 -23.60 3.04
N TYR A 49 25.61 -24.65 2.40
CA TYR A 49 25.75 -24.86 0.95
C TYR A 49 24.42 -24.54 0.24
N PRO A 50 24.30 -23.36 -0.39
CA PRO A 50 23.08 -22.96 -1.09
C PRO A 50 23.03 -23.50 -2.52
N VAL A 51 21.88 -24.04 -2.91
CA VAL A 51 21.53 -24.29 -4.32
C VAL A 51 20.12 -23.75 -4.55
N ILE A 52 19.97 -22.84 -5.50
CA ILE A 52 18.68 -22.24 -5.85
C ILE A 52 18.45 -22.46 -7.34
N TYR A 53 17.35 -23.14 -7.66
CA TYR A 53 16.81 -23.19 -9.01
C TYR A 53 15.58 -22.28 -9.05
N GLY A 54 15.67 -21.18 -9.78
CA GLY A 54 14.62 -20.18 -9.84
C GLY A 54 14.93 -19.06 -10.82
N ALA A 55 13.88 -18.36 -11.24
CA ALA A 55 13.99 -17.15 -12.02
C ALA A 55 14.23 -15.94 -11.11
N ALA A 56 14.91 -14.91 -11.62
CA ALA A 56 14.97 -13.61 -10.95
C ALA A 56 13.56 -12.98 -10.93
N GLN A 57 13.29 -12.07 -9.99
CA GLN A 57 11.94 -11.53 -9.81
C GLN A 57 11.42 -10.75 -11.05
N ASP A 58 12.35 -10.18 -11.81
CA ASP A 58 12.16 -9.36 -13.00
C ASP A 58 12.30 -10.15 -14.31
N ASP A 59 12.69 -11.43 -14.27
CA ASP A 59 12.74 -12.29 -15.46
C ASP A 59 11.33 -12.41 -16.10
N ASP A 60 11.26 -12.41 -17.44
CA ASP A 60 10.01 -12.63 -18.17
C ASP A 60 9.52 -14.06 -17.93
N TRP A 61 8.44 -14.18 -17.17
CA TRP A 61 7.85 -15.46 -16.82
C TRP A 61 7.28 -16.24 -18.01
N THR A 62 7.13 -15.61 -19.18
CA THR A 62 6.64 -16.25 -20.41
C THR A 62 7.75 -16.74 -21.35
N ASP A 63 9.02 -16.45 -21.03
CA ASP A 63 10.18 -16.87 -21.82
C ASP A 63 10.60 -18.30 -21.43
N GLU A 64 10.65 -19.21 -22.42
CA GLU A 64 11.06 -20.60 -22.21
C GLU A 64 12.51 -20.73 -21.73
N ALA A 65 13.40 -19.78 -22.09
CA ALA A 65 14.77 -19.77 -21.59
C ALA A 65 14.83 -19.59 -20.06
N VAL A 66 13.94 -18.76 -19.51
CA VAL A 66 13.77 -18.57 -18.06
C VAL A 66 13.26 -19.87 -17.42
N TRP A 67 12.41 -20.63 -18.11
CA TRP A 67 11.88 -21.89 -17.61
C TRP A 67 12.98 -22.96 -17.48
N HIS A 68 13.85 -23.07 -18.49
CA HIS A 68 15.00 -23.99 -18.44
C HIS A 68 15.98 -23.63 -17.31
N LYS A 69 16.19 -22.34 -17.05
CA LYS A 69 17.00 -21.85 -15.91
C LYS A 69 16.40 -22.26 -14.56
N ALA A 70 15.09 -22.12 -14.40
CA ALA A 70 14.40 -22.42 -13.14
C ALA A 70 14.13 -23.92 -12.92
N ASN A 71 14.09 -24.72 -13.98
CA ASN A 71 13.69 -26.14 -13.93
C ASN A 71 14.81 -27.03 -14.49
N PRO A 72 15.78 -27.49 -13.67
CA PRO A 72 16.89 -28.32 -14.13
C PRO A 72 16.46 -29.69 -14.68
N SER A 73 15.23 -30.13 -14.40
CA SER A 73 14.67 -31.40 -14.87
C SER A 73 13.69 -31.25 -16.05
N LEU A 74 13.58 -30.05 -16.63
CA LEU A 74 12.73 -29.79 -17.78
C LEU A 74 13.23 -30.63 -18.98
N ASP A 75 12.28 -31.23 -19.70
CA ASP A 75 12.49 -32.22 -20.77
C ASP A 75 13.17 -33.55 -20.37
N VAL A 76 13.44 -33.74 -19.08
CA VAL A 76 13.87 -35.04 -18.52
C VAL A 76 12.72 -35.71 -17.79
N THR A 77 12.12 -35.02 -16.82
CA THR A 77 11.01 -35.53 -16.00
C THR A 77 9.72 -34.75 -16.22
N VAL A 78 9.81 -33.47 -16.57
CA VAL A 78 8.68 -32.60 -16.87
C VAL A 78 8.75 -32.23 -18.35
N PRO A 79 7.80 -32.66 -19.19
CA PRO A 79 7.78 -32.25 -20.60
C PRO A 79 7.55 -30.75 -20.72
N ILE A 80 8.31 -30.06 -21.58
CA ILE A 80 8.16 -28.63 -21.86
C ILE A 80 6.71 -28.24 -22.20
N GLN A 81 5.98 -29.12 -22.89
CA GLN A 81 4.59 -28.86 -23.28
C GLN A 81 3.68 -28.60 -22.07
N LYS A 82 3.89 -29.29 -20.93
CA LYS A 82 3.10 -29.04 -19.71
C LYS A 82 3.35 -27.65 -19.13
N VAL A 83 4.57 -27.12 -19.31
CA VAL A 83 4.92 -25.77 -18.86
C VAL A 83 4.34 -24.73 -19.81
N ARG A 84 4.38 -24.96 -21.13
CA ARG A 84 3.69 -24.13 -22.14
C ARG A 84 2.19 -24.02 -21.86
N ASP A 85 1.53 -25.15 -21.63
CA ASP A 85 0.09 -25.20 -21.37
C ASP A 85 -0.26 -24.42 -20.09
N ALA A 86 0.53 -24.59 -19.02
CA ALA A 86 0.37 -23.86 -17.77
C ALA A 86 0.62 -22.34 -17.94
N CYS A 87 1.62 -21.96 -18.75
CA CYS A 87 1.88 -20.55 -19.07
C CYS A 87 0.72 -19.93 -19.86
N ASN A 88 0.19 -20.64 -20.86
CA ASN A 88 -0.95 -20.17 -21.66
C ASN A 88 -2.21 -19.95 -20.81
N SER A 89 -2.47 -20.86 -19.85
CA SER A 89 -3.56 -20.72 -18.89
C SER A 89 -3.36 -19.50 -17.97
N ALA A 90 -2.14 -19.37 -17.43
CA ALA A 90 -1.75 -18.24 -16.59
C ALA A 90 -1.87 -16.87 -17.27
N ARG A 91 -1.64 -16.77 -18.59
CA ARG A 91 -1.75 -15.50 -19.34
C ARG A 91 -3.15 -14.88 -19.27
N GLN A 92 -4.16 -15.70 -19.03
CA GLN A 92 -5.56 -15.27 -18.99
C GLN A 92 -6.10 -15.20 -17.56
N ASN A 93 -5.36 -15.70 -16.57
CA ASN A 93 -5.79 -15.80 -15.18
C ASN A 93 -4.67 -15.37 -14.21
N PRO A 94 -4.76 -14.19 -13.60
CA PRO A 94 -3.73 -13.70 -12.67
C PRO A 94 -3.47 -14.59 -11.45
N ALA A 95 -4.45 -15.38 -11.00
CA ALA A 95 -4.23 -16.34 -9.90
C ALA A 95 -3.37 -17.53 -10.36
N GLU A 96 -3.55 -17.95 -11.61
CA GLU A 96 -2.71 -18.98 -12.23
C GLU A 96 -1.34 -18.43 -12.61
N GLU A 97 -1.20 -17.14 -12.94
CA GLU A 97 0.11 -16.48 -13.09
C GLU A 97 0.91 -16.55 -11.79
N ASN A 98 0.32 -16.17 -10.65
CA ASN A 98 0.99 -16.28 -9.36
C ASN A 98 1.39 -17.73 -9.07
N THR A 99 0.49 -18.68 -9.32
CA THR A 99 0.77 -20.12 -9.15
C THR A 99 1.90 -20.58 -10.07
N PHE A 100 1.93 -20.11 -11.32
CA PHE A 100 2.96 -20.45 -12.29
C PHE A 100 4.32 -19.89 -11.86
N ARG A 101 4.40 -18.60 -11.53
CA ARG A 101 5.60 -17.95 -11.04
C ARG A 101 6.14 -18.61 -9.77
N GLN A 102 5.27 -18.95 -8.82
CA GLN A 102 5.66 -19.62 -7.59
C GLN A 102 6.16 -21.04 -7.84
N LEU A 103 5.38 -21.87 -8.53
CA LEU A 103 5.61 -23.31 -8.59
C LEU A 103 6.45 -23.76 -9.79
N ARG A 104 6.49 -22.98 -10.88
CA ARG A 104 7.32 -23.26 -12.08
C ARG A 104 8.59 -22.44 -12.10
N LEU A 105 8.57 -21.22 -11.58
CA LEU A 105 9.74 -20.33 -11.64
C LEU A 105 10.41 -20.13 -10.29
N ASN A 106 9.84 -20.66 -9.21
CA ASN A 106 10.35 -20.50 -7.85
C ASN A 106 10.54 -19.02 -7.46
N GLN A 107 9.65 -18.16 -7.94
CA GLN A 107 9.60 -16.74 -7.61
C GLN A 107 8.73 -16.53 -6.37
N TRP A 108 9.15 -15.62 -5.49
CA TRP A 108 8.33 -15.20 -4.37
C TRP A 108 7.22 -14.29 -4.89
N VAL A 109 5.97 -14.72 -4.73
CA VAL A 109 4.77 -14.02 -5.23
C VAL A 109 3.84 -13.71 -4.07
N LYS A 110 3.06 -12.64 -4.13
CA LYS A 110 1.99 -12.46 -3.13
C LYS A 110 0.82 -13.40 -3.44
N GLN A 111 0.14 -13.91 -2.41
CA GLN A 111 -0.93 -14.94 -2.54
C GLN A 111 -2.18 -14.43 -3.29
N SER A 112 -2.30 -13.13 -3.53
CA SER A 112 -3.45 -12.51 -4.17
C SER A 112 -3.11 -11.81 -5.47
N VAL A 113 -4.12 -11.75 -6.34
CA VAL A 113 -4.17 -10.78 -7.42
C VAL A 113 -4.21 -9.41 -6.76
N ARG A 114 -3.12 -8.64 -6.92
CA ARG A 114 -3.06 -7.26 -6.45
C ARG A 114 -4.17 -6.47 -7.14
N TRP A 115 -4.91 -5.69 -6.36
CA TRP A 115 -5.95 -4.85 -6.93
C TRP A 115 -5.35 -3.77 -7.85
N MET A 116 -4.26 -3.15 -7.42
CA MET A 116 -3.48 -2.17 -8.17
C MET A 116 -2.16 -2.80 -8.63
N PRO A 117 -1.92 -2.98 -9.94
CA PRO A 117 -0.61 -3.36 -10.45
C PRO A 117 0.43 -2.29 -10.11
N MET A 118 1.54 -2.68 -9.46
CA MET A 118 2.55 -1.70 -9.02
C MET A 118 3.28 -1.03 -10.18
N ASN A 119 3.36 -1.67 -11.35
CA ASN A 119 3.87 -1.01 -12.56
C ASN A 119 2.94 0.12 -13.05
N THR A 120 1.63 0.03 -12.81
CA THR A 120 0.68 1.11 -13.06
C THR A 120 0.80 2.17 -11.98
N TRP A 121 0.81 1.78 -10.71
CA TRP A 121 0.98 2.72 -9.60
C TRP A 121 2.26 3.55 -9.77
N ASN A 122 3.40 2.91 -9.94
CA ASN A 122 4.71 3.57 -10.04
C ASN A 122 4.86 4.50 -11.25
N LYS A 123 4.02 4.41 -12.29
CA LYS A 123 4.00 5.40 -13.39
C LYS A 123 3.36 6.74 -12.99
N ASN A 124 2.74 6.80 -11.82
CA ASN A 124 2.08 7.97 -11.24
C ASN A 124 2.91 8.58 -10.10
N ASP A 125 4.22 8.29 -10.06
CA ASP A 125 5.17 8.76 -9.04
C ASP A 125 5.64 10.22 -9.24
N GLY A 126 4.96 10.97 -10.12
CA GLY A 126 5.24 12.38 -10.38
C GLY A 126 5.42 13.18 -9.07
N PRO A 127 6.44 14.06 -9.01
CA PRO A 127 6.85 14.70 -7.77
C PRO A 127 5.72 15.53 -7.17
N VAL A 128 5.62 15.51 -5.84
CA VAL A 128 4.63 16.28 -5.09
C VAL A 128 5.37 17.28 -4.22
N HIS A 129 5.39 18.53 -4.66
CA HIS A 129 5.98 19.65 -3.93
C HIS A 129 4.89 20.38 -3.15
N LEU A 130 4.85 20.19 -1.83
CA LEU A 130 3.81 20.79 -0.98
C LEU A 130 3.76 22.31 -1.09
N ASP A 131 4.90 22.97 -1.31
CA ASP A 131 4.99 24.42 -1.41
C ASP A 131 4.34 24.97 -2.71
N GLU A 132 4.21 24.14 -3.74
CA GLU A 132 3.49 24.48 -4.98
C GLU A 132 1.97 24.29 -4.83
N LEU A 133 1.54 23.64 -3.75
CA LEU A 133 0.13 23.38 -3.46
C LEU A 133 -0.47 24.40 -2.46
N GLU A 134 0.30 25.39 -2.01
CA GLU A 134 -0.16 26.43 -1.09
C GLU A 134 -1.44 27.13 -1.61
N GLY A 135 -2.42 27.29 -0.73
CA GLY A 135 -3.74 27.85 -1.02
C GLY A 135 -4.65 26.99 -1.89
N ARG A 136 -4.16 25.87 -2.44
CA ARG A 136 -4.98 25.01 -3.32
C ARG A 136 -6.12 24.34 -2.55
N VAL A 137 -7.23 24.18 -3.26
CA VAL A 137 -8.37 23.38 -2.81
C VAL A 137 -7.94 21.92 -2.70
N CYS A 138 -8.23 21.30 -1.57
CA CYS A 138 -8.02 19.89 -1.34
C CYS A 138 -9.07 19.28 -0.43
N TYR A 139 -9.09 17.96 -0.42
CA TYR A 139 -10.00 17.16 0.37
C TYR A 139 -9.21 16.14 1.18
N GLY A 140 -9.55 16.00 2.45
CA GLY A 140 -8.89 15.11 3.38
C GLY A 140 -9.60 13.78 3.55
N GLY A 141 -8.83 12.73 3.78
CA GLY A 141 -9.29 11.45 4.25
C GLY A 141 -8.51 11.06 5.49
N LEU A 142 -9.20 10.73 6.57
CA LEU A 142 -8.62 10.40 7.87
C LEU A 142 -9.03 8.98 8.28
N ASP A 143 -8.06 8.06 8.30
CA ASP A 143 -8.21 6.70 8.83
C ASP A 143 -7.47 6.61 10.18
N LEU A 144 -8.23 6.60 11.27
CA LEU A 144 -7.68 6.59 12.63
C LEU A 144 -7.42 5.16 13.10
N ALA A 145 -6.23 4.95 13.64
CA ALA A 145 -5.95 3.75 14.40
C ALA A 145 -6.73 3.75 15.73
N SER A 146 -7.22 2.58 16.14
CA SER A 146 -7.94 2.44 17.41
C SER A 146 -7.05 2.55 18.64
N THR A 147 -5.77 2.15 18.55
CA THR A 147 -4.81 2.22 19.67
C THR A 147 -3.35 2.32 19.20
N THR A 148 -2.83 1.26 18.58
CA THR A 148 -1.40 1.13 18.28
C THR A 148 -1.09 1.02 16.78
N ASP A 149 -2.13 0.98 15.94
CA ASP A 149 -2.03 0.87 14.49
C ASP A 149 -1.61 2.18 13.82
N ILE A 150 -1.40 2.12 12.49
CA ILE A 150 -1.03 3.30 11.71
C ILE A 150 -2.26 4.19 11.57
N THR A 151 -2.13 5.45 11.97
CA THR A 151 -3.09 6.49 11.60
C THR A 151 -2.63 7.11 10.29
N ALA A 152 -3.55 7.31 9.35
CA ALA A 152 -3.28 7.90 8.06
C ALA A 152 -4.16 9.13 7.82
N PHE A 153 -3.55 10.21 7.38
CA PHE A 153 -4.24 11.38 6.85
C PHE A 153 -3.72 11.64 5.44
N VAL A 154 -4.61 11.77 4.48
CA VAL A 154 -4.25 11.99 3.08
C VAL A 154 -5.04 13.17 2.54
N LEU A 155 -4.33 14.13 1.93
CA LEU A 155 -4.95 15.19 1.14
C LEU A 155 -4.90 14.80 -0.35
N VAL A 156 -6.03 15.00 -1.02
CA VAL A 156 -6.17 14.88 -2.48
C VAL A 156 -6.52 16.25 -3.04
N PHE A 157 -5.66 16.73 -3.94
CA PHE A 157 -5.83 17.99 -4.67
C PHE A 157 -6.39 17.66 -6.06
N PRO A 158 -7.65 18.02 -6.37
CA PRO A 158 -8.24 17.78 -7.68
C PRO A 158 -7.57 18.64 -8.76
N PRO A 159 -7.52 18.23 -10.03
CA PRO A 159 -6.82 18.94 -11.09
C PRO A 159 -7.46 20.31 -11.38
N THR A 160 -6.64 21.35 -11.62
CA THR A 160 -7.10 22.72 -11.94
C THR A 160 -7.54 22.89 -13.40
N ASP A 161 -7.00 22.09 -14.30
CA ASP A 161 -7.33 22.01 -15.71
C ASP A 161 -7.27 20.55 -16.20
N ASP A 162 -7.47 20.33 -17.50
CA ASP A 162 -7.52 18.98 -18.09
C ASP A 162 -6.14 18.28 -18.16
N ASP A 163 -5.04 19.05 -18.09
CA ASP A 163 -3.66 18.55 -18.15
C ASP A 163 -3.07 18.30 -16.74
N ASP A 164 -3.65 18.91 -15.71
CA ASP A 164 -3.31 18.71 -14.30
C ASP A 164 -3.76 17.33 -13.79
N LYS A 165 -3.08 16.84 -12.77
CA LYS A 165 -3.32 15.53 -12.17
C LYS A 165 -3.97 15.65 -10.81
N TYR A 166 -4.65 14.58 -10.39
CA TYR A 166 -4.98 14.42 -8.98
C TYR A 166 -3.70 14.23 -8.19
N THR A 167 -3.37 15.21 -7.35
CA THR A 167 -2.16 15.16 -6.53
C THR A 167 -2.49 14.61 -5.14
N VAL A 168 -1.71 13.65 -4.66
CA VAL A 168 -1.90 12.94 -3.40
C VAL A 168 -0.75 13.24 -2.45
N ALA A 169 -1.07 13.78 -1.28
CA ALA A 169 -0.12 14.06 -0.22
C ALA A 169 -0.52 13.28 1.06
N PRO A 170 0.21 12.21 1.41
CA PRO A 170 -0.09 11.42 2.59
C PRO A 170 0.80 11.74 3.81
N TRP A 171 0.25 11.55 5.00
CA TRP A 171 0.97 11.57 6.28
C TRP A 171 0.54 10.39 7.14
N PHE A 172 1.51 9.82 7.85
CA PHE A 172 1.34 8.59 8.62
C PHE A 172 1.91 8.73 10.02
N TRP A 173 1.22 8.18 11.02
CA TRP A 173 1.67 8.20 12.41
C TRP A 173 1.59 6.81 13.06
N ILE A 174 2.59 6.54 13.91
CA ILE A 174 2.56 5.44 14.88
C ILE A 174 3.05 5.95 16.26
N PRO A 175 2.66 5.29 17.37
CA PRO A 175 3.20 5.65 18.69
C PRO A 175 4.71 5.37 18.76
N GLU A 176 5.48 6.32 19.28
CA GLU A 176 6.96 6.27 19.32
C GLU A 176 7.47 5.03 20.06
N ASP A 177 6.88 4.72 21.23
CA ASP A 177 7.28 3.60 22.08
C ASP A 177 7.11 2.24 21.36
N ASN A 178 6.20 2.18 20.38
CA ASN A 178 5.91 0.96 19.63
C ASN A 178 6.81 0.77 18.41
N LEU A 179 7.61 1.76 17.99
CA LEU A 179 8.38 1.74 16.75
C LEU A 179 9.29 0.51 16.66
N LYS A 180 10.16 0.31 17.66
CA LYS A 180 11.13 -0.81 17.66
C LYS A 180 10.44 -2.17 17.70
N LEU A 181 9.39 -2.28 18.52
CA LEU A 181 8.62 -3.52 18.65
C LEU A 181 7.90 -3.85 17.33
N ARG A 182 7.35 -2.84 16.64
CA ARG A 182 6.72 -3.02 15.33
C ARG A 182 7.71 -3.40 14.24
N VAL A 183 8.91 -2.81 14.20
CA VAL A 183 9.95 -3.25 13.25
C VAL A 183 10.27 -4.73 13.45
N SER A 184 10.43 -5.17 14.71
CA SER A 184 10.72 -6.59 15.00
C SER A 184 9.54 -7.52 14.74
N ARG A 185 8.30 -7.07 14.95
CA ARG A 185 7.09 -7.91 14.83
C ARG A 185 6.62 -7.99 13.38
N ASP A 186 6.47 -6.84 12.74
CA ASP A 186 5.90 -6.68 11.40
C ASP A 186 6.98 -6.84 10.32
N HIS A 187 8.27 -6.75 10.69
CA HIS A 187 9.40 -6.80 9.74
C HIS A 187 9.28 -5.75 8.61
N VAL A 188 8.67 -4.60 8.95
CA VAL A 188 8.51 -3.43 8.10
C VAL A 188 9.51 -2.36 8.58
N PRO A 189 10.21 -1.64 7.68
CA PRO A 189 11.27 -0.70 8.03
C PRO A 189 10.71 0.66 8.50
N TYR A 190 9.85 0.64 9.53
CA TYR A 190 9.23 1.85 10.08
C TYR A 190 10.26 2.84 10.63
N ASP A 191 11.35 2.35 11.20
CA ASP A 191 12.46 3.15 11.72
C ASP A 191 13.19 3.91 10.60
N LEU A 192 13.44 3.26 9.46
CA LEU A 192 14.01 3.91 8.29
C LEU A 192 13.07 4.98 7.72
N TRP A 193 11.79 4.67 7.57
CA TRP A 193 10.80 5.65 7.10
C TRP A 193 10.66 6.84 8.04
N HIS A 194 10.80 6.61 9.34
CA HIS A 194 10.81 7.68 10.32
C HIS A 194 12.04 8.58 10.16
N GLN A 195 13.23 8.01 10.05
CA GLN A 195 14.47 8.75 9.80
C GLN A 195 14.43 9.56 8.50
N GLN A 196 13.73 9.06 7.48
CA GLN A 196 13.55 9.73 6.19
C GLN A 196 12.40 10.76 6.18
N GLY A 197 11.63 10.87 7.27
CA GLY A 197 10.48 11.79 7.35
C GLY A 197 9.22 11.31 6.63
N HIS A 198 9.18 10.07 6.15
CA HIS A 198 7.99 9.45 5.52
C HIS A 198 7.00 8.88 6.55
N LEU A 199 7.41 8.74 7.81
CA LEU A 199 6.59 8.26 8.91
C LEU A 199 6.83 9.16 10.13
N LEU A 200 5.76 9.68 10.70
CA LEU A 200 5.82 10.48 11.91
C LEU A 200 5.53 9.61 13.14
N THR A 201 5.96 10.08 14.29
CA THR A 201 5.65 9.45 15.58
C THR A 201 4.82 10.38 16.44
N THR A 202 3.99 9.80 17.31
CA THR A 202 3.36 10.52 18.41
C THR A 202 3.95 10.05 19.73
N GLU A 203 4.16 10.97 20.66
CA GLU A 203 4.73 10.66 21.98
C GLU A 203 3.90 9.60 22.72
N GLY A 204 4.58 8.64 23.35
CA GLY A 204 4.00 7.59 24.18
C GLY A 204 3.58 6.31 23.44
N ASN A 205 2.72 5.53 24.10
CA ASN A 205 2.32 4.16 23.67
C ASN A 205 1.03 4.09 22.83
N VAL A 206 0.28 5.19 22.75
CA VAL A 206 -0.98 5.30 22.01
C VAL A 206 -0.96 6.51 21.10
N VAL A 207 -1.76 6.48 20.04
CA VAL A 207 -1.85 7.60 19.10
C VAL A 207 -2.41 8.84 19.82
N HIS A 208 -1.65 9.93 19.81
CA HIS A 208 -2.06 11.20 20.43
C HIS A 208 -2.89 12.06 19.47
N TYR A 209 -4.23 11.96 19.55
CA TYR A 209 -5.14 12.66 18.63
C TYR A 209 -4.98 14.19 18.64
N GLY A 210 -4.62 14.80 19.77
CA GLY A 210 -4.37 16.24 19.84
C GLY A 210 -3.17 16.68 18.99
N TYR A 211 -2.18 15.80 18.79
CA TYR A 211 -1.02 16.09 17.93
C TYR A 211 -1.44 16.09 16.46
N ILE A 212 -2.21 15.07 16.07
CA ILE A 212 -2.74 14.96 14.70
C ILE A 212 -3.69 16.12 14.40
N LYS A 213 -4.56 16.51 15.35
CA LYS A 213 -5.43 17.69 15.22
C LYS A 213 -4.61 18.94 14.90
N LYS A 214 -3.60 19.24 15.73
CA LYS A 214 -2.74 20.41 15.51
C LYS A 214 -2.03 20.36 14.16
N PHE A 215 -1.56 19.17 13.75
CA PHE A 215 -0.95 18.98 12.44
C PHE A 215 -1.93 19.31 11.31
N ILE A 216 -3.19 18.85 11.41
CA ILE A 216 -4.24 19.15 10.43
C ILE A 216 -4.58 20.65 10.43
N GLU A 217 -4.62 21.30 11.59
CA GLU A 217 -4.79 22.76 11.71
C GLU A 217 -3.67 23.52 10.98
N ASP A 218 -2.42 23.14 11.21
CA ASP A 218 -1.27 23.73 10.53
C ASP A 218 -1.38 23.54 9.00
N LEU A 219 -1.80 22.36 8.53
CA LEU A 219 -2.08 22.13 7.11
C LEU A 219 -3.24 23.00 6.59
N GLY A 220 -4.27 23.23 7.39
CA GLY A 220 -5.39 24.12 7.04
C GLY A 220 -4.99 25.60 6.92
N THR A 221 -3.87 26.01 7.52
CA THR A 221 -3.32 27.36 7.28
C THR A 221 -2.57 27.48 5.95
N ARG A 222 -2.10 26.35 5.42
CA ARG A 222 -1.35 26.25 4.16
C ARG A 222 -2.26 25.96 2.98
N PHE A 223 -3.24 25.09 3.16
CA PHE A 223 -4.10 24.58 2.09
C PHE A 223 -5.57 24.86 2.36
N ASN A 224 -6.36 25.00 1.30
CA ASN A 224 -7.80 25.14 1.41
C ASN A 224 -8.47 23.76 1.53
N ILE A 225 -8.40 23.18 2.74
CA ILE A 225 -9.01 21.88 3.07
C ILE A 225 -10.53 22.08 3.22
N ARG A 226 -11.29 21.67 2.21
CA ARG A 226 -12.74 21.90 2.20
C ARG A 226 -13.51 20.91 3.04
N GLU A 227 -13.20 19.64 2.90
CA GLU A 227 -13.86 18.58 3.67
C GLU A 227 -12.86 17.50 4.06
N ILE A 228 -13.05 16.94 5.26
CA ILE A 228 -12.29 15.80 5.75
C ILE A 228 -13.26 14.62 5.93
N ALA A 229 -13.11 13.58 5.12
CA ALA A 229 -13.84 12.34 5.25
C ALA A 229 -13.20 11.41 6.29
N PHE A 230 -14.02 10.73 7.10
CA PHE A 230 -13.55 9.82 8.14
C PHE A 230 -14.50 8.62 8.34
N ASP A 231 -14.02 7.54 8.96
CA ASP A 231 -14.87 6.39 9.28
C ASP A 231 -15.86 6.69 10.42
N ARG A 232 -17.16 6.54 10.10
CA ARG A 232 -18.32 6.77 10.99
C ARG A 232 -18.25 6.10 12.35
N TRP A 233 -17.56 4.96 12.47
CA TRP A 233 -17.61 4.13 13.68
C TRP A 233 -16.47 4.40 14.67
N GLY A 234 -15.41 5.09 14.27
CA GLY A 234 -14.15 5.13 15.03
C GLY A 234 -13.75 6.48 15.63
N ALA A 235 -14.38 7.59 15.24
CA ALA A 235 -13.74 8.91 15.38
C ALA A 235 -14.62 10.04 15.94
N ILE A 236 -15.65 9.74 16.75
CA ILE A 236 -16.60 10.77 17.23
C ILE A 236 -15.88 11.95 17.93
N GLN A 237 -14.89 11.66 18.78
CA GLN A 237 -14.15 12.70 19.48
C GLN A 237 -13.25 13.52 18.54
N MET A 238 -12.61 12.86 17.56
CA MET A 238 -11.76 13.53 16.59
C MET A 238 -12.57 14.40 15.62
N SER A 239 -13.76 13.93 15.21
CA SER A 239 -14.63 14.71 14.33
C SER A 239 -15.10 16.00 15.02
N GLN A 240 -15.54 15.90 16.29
CA GLN A 240 -15.91 17.08 17.08
C GLN A 240 -14.75 18.07 17.21
N ASN A 241 -13.56 17.56 17.54
CA ASN A 241 -12.36 18.40 17.67
C ASN A 241 -12.00 19.14 16.36
N LEU A 242 -12.18 18.49 15.21
CA LEU A 242 -11.91 19.09 13.90
C LEU A 242 -13.01 20.08 13.49
N GLU A 243 -14.27 19.79 13.81
CA GLU A 243 -15.39 20.74 13.63
C GLU A 243 -15.20 22.00 14.49
N ASP A 244 -14.80 21.84 15.74
CA ASP A 244 -14.47 22.96 16.65
C ASP A 244 -13.28 23.80 16.14
N ALA A 245 -12.39 23.19 15.36
CA ALA A 245 -11.29 23.87 14.67
C ALA A 245 -11.71 24.55 13.35
N GLY A 246 -12.99 24.42 12.96
CA GLY A 246 -13.55 25.05 11.78
C GLY A 246 -13.50 24.20 10.50
N PHE A 247 -13.10 22.92 10.57
CA PHE A 247 -13.13 22.03 9.42
C PHE A 247 -14.52 21.45 9.20
N THR A 248 -14.92 21.28 7.93
CA THR A 248 -16.10 20.49 7.58
C THR A 248 -15.72 19.01 7.58
N VAL A 249 -16.29 18.24 8.49
CA VAL A 249 -15.97 16.82 8.65
C VAL A 249 -17.14 15.96 8.15
N VAL A 250 -16.87 15.00 7.26
CA VAL A 250 -17.91 14.23 6.58
C VAL A 250 -17.83 12.74 6.97
N PRO A 251 -18.88 12.18 7.58
CA PRO A 251 -18.92 10.76 7.91
C PRO A 251 -18.95 9.88 6.65
N PHE A 252 -17.97 9.00 6.48
CA PHE A 252 -17.83 8.09 5.34
C PHE A 252 -18.14 6.63 5.71
N GLY A 253 -18.88 5.93 4.86
CA GLY A 253 -19.22 4.52 5.08
C GLY A 253 -18.15 3.56 4.54
N GLN A 254 -17.80 2.54 5.32
CA GLN A 254 -16.81 1.51 4.93
C GLN A 254 -17.42 0.33 4.14
N GLY A 255 -18.67 0.48 3.70
CA GLY A 255 -19.42 -0.52 2.93
C GLY A 255 -19.18 -0.43 1.43
N PHE A 256 -19.60 -1.45 0.69
CA PHE A 256 -19.48 -1.49 -0.78
C PHE A 256 -20.12 -0.28 -1.48
N LYS A 257 -21.25 0.21 -0.96
CA LYS A 257 -21.98 1.35 -1.52
C LYS A 257 -21.10 2.60 -1.63
N ASP A 258 -20.36 2.91 -0.57
CA ASP A 258 -19.60 4.15 -0.47
C ASP A 258 -18.16 3.94 -0.96
N MET A 259 -17.54 2.78 -0.70
CA MET A 259 -16.15 2.50 -1.10
C MET A 259 -15.97 2.17 -2.59
N SER A 260 -16.95 1.54 -3.23
CA SER A 260 -16.79 1.01 -4.60
C SER A 260 -16.55 2.10 -5.64
N PRO A 261 -17.35 3.19 -5.72
CA PRO A 261 -17.12 4.24 -6.71
C PRO A 261 -15.72 4.88 -6.64
N PRO A 262 -15.26 5.42 -5.49
CA PRO A 262 -13.94 6.06 -5.41
C PRO A 262 -12.79 5.06 -5.55
N SER A 263 -12.96 3.80 -5.12
CA SER A 263 -11.95 2.77 -5.40
C SER A 263 -11.79 2.58 -6.92
N LYS A 264 -12.88 2.35 -7.65
CA LYS A 264 -12.84 2.18 -9.11
C LYS A 264 -12.24 3.40 -9.80
N GLU A 265 -12.56 4.61 -9.34
CA GLU A 265 -11.98 5.83 -9.92
C GLU A 265 -10.47 5.94 -9.64
N LEU A 266 -9.99 5.59 -8.44
CA LEU A 266 -8.55 5.58 -8.15
C LEU A 266 -7.78 4.66 -9.11
N MET A 267 -8.31 3.47 -9.39
CA MET A 267 -7.74 2.55 -10.39
C MET A 267 -7.74 3.17 -11.79
N LYS A 268 -8.85 3.78 -12.19
CA LYS A 268 -8.97 4.43 -13.51
C LYS A 268 -7.98 5.58 -13.66
N LEU A 269 -7.87 6.47 -12.67
CA LEU A 269 -6.92 7.59 -12.68
C LEU A 269 -5.48 7.12 -12.78
N ALA A 270 -5.11 6.06 -12.04
CA ALA A 270 -3.78 5.48 -12.13
C ALA A 270 -3.50 4.87 -13.51
N LEU A 271 -4.48 4.19 -14.12
CA LEU A 271 -4.36 3.64 -15.48
C LEU A 271 -4.23 4.73 -16.54
N GLU A 272 -4.95 5.84 -16.39
CA GLU A 272 -4.91 6.99 -17.29
C GLU A 272 -3.66 7.87 -17.09
N GLY A 273 -2.86 7.63 -16.05
CA GLY A 273 -1.70 8.46 -15.73
C GLY A 273 -2.06 9.83 -15.13
N LYS A 274 -3.30 9.99 -14.64
CA LYS A 274 -3.86 11.23 -14.09
C LYS A 274 -3.71 11.38 -12.57
N LEU A 275 -2.80 10.59 -11.99
CA LEU A 275 -2.48 10.64 -10.57
C LEU A 275 -1.01 11.08 -10.40
N ALA A 276 -0.74 11.85 -9.34
CA ALA A 276 0.61 12.20 -8.89
C ALA A 276 0.71 11.95 -7.39
N HIS A 277 1.51 10.97 -6.96
CA HIS A 277 1.62 10.59 -5.55
C HIS A 277 3.06 10.67 -5.00
N GLY A 278 4.00 11.24 -5.76
CA GLY A 278 5.35 11.56 -5.31
C GLY A 278 6.20 10.35 -4.89
N GLY A 279 5.82 9.14 -5.32
CA GLY A 279 6.53 7.91 -4.95
C GLY A 279 6.57 7.61 -3.44
N HIS A 280 5.64 8.13 -2.63
CA HIS A 280 5.71 8.00 -1.17
C HIS A 280 5.83 6.53 -0.71
N PRO A 281 6.92 6.11 -0.05
CA PRO A 281 7.25 4.69 0.14
C PRO A 281 6.25 3.95 1.03
N VAL A 282 5.75 4.61 2.09
CA VAL A 282 4.73 4.01 2.98
C VAL A 282 3.42 3.77 2.24
N LEU A 283 2.96 4.74 1.43
CA LEU A 283 1.73 4.60 0.65
C LEU A 283 1.90 3.52 -0.44
N ALA A 284 3.05 3.50 -1.12
CA ALA A 284 3.37 2.47 -2.11
C ALA A 284 3.36 1.06 -1.49
N TRP A 285 3.93 0.90 -0.28
CA TRP A 285 3.86 -0.35 0.47
C TRP A 285 2.41 -0.74 0.78
N MET A 286 1.57 0.20 1.25
CA MET A 286 0.16 -0.07 1.53
C MET A 286 -0.64 -0.44 0.27
N VAL A 287 -0.38 0.22 -0.87
CA VAL A 287 -0.97 -0.13 -2.17
C VAL A 287 -0.52 -1.52 -2.61
N ASP A 288 0.73 -1.88 -2.33
CA ASP A 288 1.25 -3.21 -2.65
C ASP A 288 0.62 -4.34 -1.82
N ASN A 289 0.02 -3.99 -0.67
CA ASN A 289 -0.58 -4.92 0.28
C ASN A 289 -2.10 -5.06 0.12
N ILE A 290 -2.74 -4.17 -0.63
CA ILE A 290 -4.20 -4.10 -0.67
C ILE A 290 -4.83 -5.27 -1.41
N HIS A 291 -5.84 -5.86 -0.75
CA HIS A 291 -6.80 -6.75 -1.38
C HIS A 291 -8.15 -6.07 -1.44
N VAL A 292 -8.90 -6.32 -2.52
CA VAL A 292 -10.29 -5.90 -2.61
C VAL A 292 -11.22 -7.10 -2.52
N ARG A 293 -12.33 -6.94 -1.81
CA ARG A 293 -13.47 -7.84 -1.88
C ARG A 293 -14.41 -7.35 -2.96
N THR A 294 -15.01 -8.28 -3.69
CA THR A 294 -16.06 -7.99 -4.69
C THR A 294 -17.38 -8.60 -4.22
N ASP A 295 -18.48 -7.84 -4.28
CA ASP A 295 -19.82 -8.36 -4.01
C ASP A 295 -20.44 -8.98 -5.28
N PRO A 296 -21.59 -9.69 -5.20
CA PRO A 296 -22.25 -10.28 -6.36
C PRO A 296 -22.71 -9.27 -7.43
N ALA A 297 -22.83 -7.99 -7.07
CA ALA A 297 -23.18 -6.91 -7.99
C ALA A 297 -21.95 -6.29 -8.68
N GLY A 298 -20.75 -6.81 -8.41
CA GLY A 298 -19.49 -6.29 -8.98
C GLY A 298 -19.00 -5.01 -8.31
N ASN A 299 -19.48 -4.67 -7.13
CA ASN A 299 -18.91 -3.59 -6.32
C ASN A 299 -17.67 -4.08 -5.61
N ILE A 300 -16.67 -3.21 -5.49
CA ILE A 300 -15.41 -3.53 -4.83
C ILE A 300 -15.26 -2.73 -3.54
N LYS A 301 -14.50 -3.24 -2.59
CA LYS A 301 -13.99 -2.43 -1.47
C LYS A 301 -12.68 -2.99 -0.94
N PRO A 302 -11.80 -2.17 -0.36
CA PRO A 302 -10.63 -2.65 0.36
C PRO A 302 -11.02 -3.64 1.47
N ASP A 303 -10.30 -4.76 1.56
CA ASP A 303 -10.50 -5.81 2.56
C ASP A 303 -9.32 -5.83 3.53
N LYS A 304 -9.45 -5.10 4.65
CA LYS A 304 -8.43 -5.04 5.72
C LYS A 304 -8.11 -6.42 6.31
N GLN A 305 -9.04 -7.38 6.28
CA GLN A 305 -8.82 -8.72 6.87
C GLN A 305 -8.02 -9.65 5.96
N LYS A 306 -8.19 -9.52 4.65
CA LYS A 306 -7.49 -10.34 3.65
C LYS A 306 -6.19 -9.72 3.15
N SER A 307 -6.01 -8.41 3.37
CA SER A 307 -4.76 -7.73 3.04
C SER A 307 -3.63 -8.30 3.89
N THR A 308 -2.49 -8.55 3.25
CA THR A 308 -1.33 -9.18 3.90
C THR A 308 -0.78 -8.31 5.03
N GLU A 309 -0.93 -6.99 4.90
CA GLU A 309 -0.39 -5.98 5.82
C GLU A 309 -1.31 -4.73 5.84
N LYS A 310 -0.85 -3.64 6.44
CA LYS A 310 -1.62 -2.39 6.63
C LYS A 310 -1.97 -1.71 5.30
N ILE A 311 -3.16 -1.10 5.27
CA ILE A 311 -3.73 -0.44 4.08
C ILE A 311 -4.38 0.92 4.40
N ASP A 312 -4.16 1.44 5.60
CA ASP A 312 -4.89 2.59 6.14
C ASP A 312 -4.71 3.85 5.28
N GLY A 313 -3.53 4.04 4.69
CA GLY A 313 -3.27 5.09 3.71
C GLY A 313 -4.07 4.98 2.43
N VAL A 314 -4.32 3.76 1.94
CA VAL A 314 -5.13 3.55 0.74
C VAL A 314 -6.60 3.84 1.04
N VAL A 315 -7.08 3.42 2.21
CA VAL A 315 -8.45 3.74 2.68
C VAL A 315 -8.64 5.24 2.84
N ALA A 316 -7.70 5.94 3.49
CA ALA A 316 -7.69 7.39 3.59
C ALA A 316 -7.67 8.08 2.22
N THR A 317 -6.84 7.60 1.29
CA THR A 317 -6.78 8.11 -0.09
C THR A 317 -8.13 7.97 -0.80
N ILE A 318 -8.79 6.82 -0.67
CA ILE A 318 -10.11 6.56 -1.28
C ILE A 318 -11.18 7.49 -0.70
N MET A 319 -11.17 7.72 0.63
CA MET A 319 -12.09 8.65 1.28
C MET A 319 -11.89 10.09 0.82
N ALA A 320 -10.63 10.54 0.76
CA ALA A 320 -10.27 11.87 0.27
C ALA A 320 -10.69 12.06 -1.20
N LEU A 321 -10.42 11.06 -2.04
CA LEU A 321 -10.74 11.08 -3.46
C LEU A 321 -12.26 11.12 -3.70
N ASP A 322 -13.07 10.41 -2.92
CA ASP A 322 -14.54 10.51 -3.01
C ASP A 322 -15.01 11.95 -2.86
N ARG A 323 -14.50 12.67 -1.84
CA ARG A 323 -14.85 14.06 -1.60
C ARG A 323 -14.38 14.96 -2.74
N ALA A 324 -13.15 14.74 -3.23
CA ALA A 324 -12.61 15.47 -4.37
C ALA A 324 -13.46 15.30 -5.64
N ILE A 325 -13.91 14.08 -5.95
CA ILE A 325 -14.74 13.79 -7.14
C ILE A 325 -16.13 14.42 -7.00
N ARG A 326 -16.75 14.37 -5.82
CA ARG A 326 -18.11 14.89 -5.61
C ARG A 326 -18.18 16.41 -5.63
N CYS A 327 -17.16 17.07 -5.11
CA CYS A 327 -17.18 18.52 -4.87
C CYS A 327 -16.33 19.31 -5.88
N GLY A 328 -15.32 18.68 -6.48
CA GLY A 328 -14.46 19.27 -7.49
C GLY A 328 -13.70 20.50 -7.00
N ASN A 329 -13.31 21.38 -7.92
CA ASN A 329 -12.71 22.70 -7.58
C ASN A 329 -13.76 23.81 -7.39
N THR A 330 -15.04 23.50 -7.57
CA THR A 330 -16.14 24.48 -7.60
C THR A 330 -16.04 25.40 -6.39
N PRO A 331 -15.76 26.72 -6.54
CA PRO A 331 -15.81 27.66 -5.43
C PRO A 331 -17.12 27.45 -4.67
N GLU A 332 -17.13 27.65 -3.34
CA GLU A 332 -18.40 27.80 -2.62
C GLU A 332 -19.29 28.71 -3.46
N ALA A 333 -20.48 28.23 -3.79
CA ALA A 333 -21.40 28.91 -4.69
C ALA A 333 -21.37 30.39 -4.35
N SER A 334 -21.03 31.23 -5.33
CA SER A 334 -21.01 32.67 -5.15
C SER A 334 -22.23 33.07 -4.35
N SER A 335 -22.00 33.86 -3.30
CA SER A 335 -23.05 34.20 -2.35
C SER A 335 -24.28 34.65 -3.12
N VAL A 336 -25.48 34.31 -2.67
CA VAL A 336 -26.71 34.82 -3.33
C VAL A 336 -26.66 36.35 -3.39
N TYR A 337 -25.94 37.00 -2.47
CA TYR A 337 -25.66 38.44 -2.48
C TYR A 337 -24.73 38.89 -3.63
N ASP A 338 -23.83 38.04 -4.11
CA ASP A 338 -22.97 38.33 -5.28
C ASP A 338 -23.76 38.29 -6.60
N SER A 339 -24.86 37.53 -6.65
CA SER A 339 -25.72 37.41 -7.85
C SER A 339 -26.96 38.31 -7.82
N ARG A 340 -27.54 38.57 -6.64
CA ARG A 340 -28.77 39.39 -6.48
C ARG A 340 -28.53 40.76 -5.88
N GLY A 341 -27.35 41.05 -5.34
CA GLY A 341 -27.11 42.25 -4.53
C GLY A 341 -27.84 42.21 -3.18
N LEU A 342 -27.58 43.22 -2.34
CA LEU A 342 -28.29 43.42 -1.07
C LEU A 342 -29.65 44.07 -1.31
N LEU A 343 -30.73 43.43 -0.87
CA LEU A 343 -32.04 44.07 -0.73
C LEU A 343 -32.03 44.86 0.58
N VAL A 344 -31.89 46.17 0.47
CA VAL A 344 -32.09 47.11 1.59
C VAL A 344 -33.58 47.46 1.63
N LEU A 345 -34.25 47.13 2.73
CA LEU A 345 -35.66 47.42 3.00
C LEU A 345 -35.86 48.84 3.52
#